data_AF-A0A6J4E113-F1
#
_entry.id   AF-A0A6J4E113-F1
#
_cell.length_a   1.000
_cell.length_b   1.000
_cell.length_c   1.000
_cell.angle_alpha   90.00
_cell.angle_beta   90.00
_cell.angle_gamma   90.00
#
_symmetry.space_group_name_H-M   'P 1'
#
loop_
_entity.id
_entity.type
_entity.pdbx_description
1 polymer ?
#
loop_
_entity_poly.entity_id
_entity_poly.type
_entity_poly.pdbx_seq_one_letter_code
_entity_poly.pdbx_strand_id
1 'polypeptide(L)'
;MKKEAFITLSLCLLLSGCFETPVEKTDKAIGLYRPDTTAPQQMQEAHELLESAAEEKEPRAQYMLAKMYERGDGVAQDFNKAFALYTQSSLNGNGDASYMLSRYLEDEQFGQKVDLQQSKGFLEKGAAQGSYTAKLLLGLALLNGNAPFQQDLDKAESLLQEVAEKATVEGHRLHAQQGLATLYGDATLGKLDQEKVVKAYEYLAQHGPSGYPSVLMGLFDGHIPALEDPARRKAVYEQYGQSNAQVKMLYLAGAFGEGEGALISEADYRKLLADASAKGDRLASSLGCRIFAPGLIRANGAGDPAQAQQVLAWCDAEARKGEPFGQSTVAALNLLKGEYKQAFIWATIALVEGNRDGTLVITRLAGAGFNPPEAEVNDLLREAKALRTDIKAAQANYRDKTLSLPQVERPWY
;
A
#
# COMPACT_ATOMS: atom_id res chain seq x y z
N MET A 1 -32.31 -38.13 7.11
CA MET A 1 -31.00 -38.42 7.73
C MET A 1 -30.92 -39.92 8.00
N LYS A 2 -30.00 -40.62 7.34
CA LYS A 2 -29.90 -42.09 7.41
C LYS A 2 -29.43 -42.52 8.81
N LYS A 3 -29.98 -43.63 9.32
CA LYS A 3 -29.66 -44.19 10.66
C LYS A 3 -28.15 -44.33 10.92
N GLU A 4 -27.35 -44.50 9.88
CA GLU A 4 -25.88 -44.55 9.94
C GLU A 4 -25.26 -43.26 10.48
N ALA A 5 -25.78 -42.08 10.12
CA ALA A 5 -25.28 -40.79 10.59
C ALA A 5 -25.60 -40.53 12.07
N PHE A 6 -26.68 -41.13 12.58
CA PHE A 6 -27.07 -41.00 13.99
C PHE A 6 -26.23 -41.92 14.90
N ILE A 7 -25.80 -43.08 14.37
CA ILE A 7 -24.92 -44.02 15.08
C ILE A 7 -23.49 -43.48 15.15
N THR A 8 -22.99 -42.79 14.12
CA THR A 8 -21.67 -42.11 14.16
C THR A 8 -21.67 -40.92 15.12
N LEU A 9 -22.72 -40.10 15.14
CA LEU A 9 -22.83 -38.95 16.04
C LEU A 9 -22.99 -39.37 17.51
N SER A 10 -23.66 -40.51 17.75
CA SER A 10 -23.86 -41.06 19.10
C SER A 10 -22.64 -41.82 19.64
N LEU A 11 -21.79 -42.38 18.77
CA LEU A 11 -20.52 -43.00 19.18
C LEU A 11 -19.49 -41.96 19.66
N CYS A 12 -19.49 -40.73 19.10
CA CYS A 12 -18.64 -39.63 19.56
C CYS A 12 -18.98 -39.12 20.96
N LEU A 13 -20.22 -39.30 21.42
CA LEU A 13 -20.66 -38.86 22.76
C LEU A 13 -20.41 -39.91 23.86
N LEU A 14 -20.11 -41.16 23.48
CA LEU A 14 -19.98 -42.30 24.41
C LEU A 14 -18.52 -42.72 24.67
N LEU A 15 -17.56 -42.29 23.84
CA LEU A 15 -16.13 -42.49 24.05
C LEU A 15 -15.54 -41.24 24.68
N SER A 16 -15.41 -41.27 26.00
CA SER A 16 -14.82 -40.25 26.86
C SER A 16 -13.34 -40.01 26.54
N GLY A 17 -13.12 -39.12 25.58
CA GLY A 17 -11.87 -38.43 25.34
C GLY A 17 -12.14 -37.27 24.40
N CYS A 18 -12.38 -36.07 24.92
CA CYS A 18 -12.37 -34.85 24.11
C CYS A 18 -10.95 -34.70 23.57
N PHE A 19 -10.68 -35.20 22.36
CA PHE A 19 -9.47 -34.83 21.65
C PHE A 19 -9.62 -33.36 21.27
N GLU A 20 -8.91 -32.46 21.97
CA GLU A 20 -8.80 -31.05 21.59
C GLU A 20 -8.39 -31.00 20.10
N THR A 21 -9.11 -30.22 19.29
CA THR A 21 -8.77 -30.05 17.87
C THR A 21 -7.47 -29.24 17.73
N PRO A 22 -6.75 -29.35 16.59
CA PRO A 22 -5.54 -28.54 16.37
C PRO A 22 -5.78 -27.04 16.54
N VAL A 23 -6.92 -26.54 16.09
CA VAL A 23 -7.29 -25.13 16.22
C VAL A 23 -7.52 -24.74 17.68
N GLU A 24 -8.22 -25.57 18.45
CA GLU A 24 -8.43 -25.32 19.89
C GLU A 24 -7.12 -25.34 20.69
N LYS A 25 -6.21 -26.26 20.36
CA LYS A 25 -4.86 -26.29 20.93
C LYS A 25 -4.10 -25.00 20.60
N THR A 26 -4.13 -24.56 19.34
CA THR A 26 -3.50 -23.31 18.90
C THR A 26 -4.07 -22.10 19.62
N ASP A 27 -5.40 -21.96 19.70
CA ASP A 27 -6.06 -20.83 20.36
C ASP A 27 -5.72 -20.79 21.85
N LYS A 28 -5.69 -21.95 22.52
CA LYS A 28 -5.27 -22.08 23.93
C LYS A 28 -3.81 -21.66 24.11
N ALA A 29 -2.91 -22.11 23.24
CA ALA A 29 -1.51 -21.73 23.28
C ALA A 29 -1.31 -20.22 23.08
N ILE A 30 -2.01 -19.61 22.11
CA ILE A 30 -1.97 -18.16 21.88
C ILE A 30 -2.50 -17.40 23.10
N GLY A 31 -3.50 -17.93 23.81
CA GLY A 31 -4.00 -17.35 25.05
C GLY A 31 -2.98 -17.36 26.20
N LEU A 32 -2.11 -18.39 26.24
CA LEU A 32 -1.05 -18.54 27.23
C LEU A 32 0.20 -17.69 26.89
N TYR A 33 0.47 -17.49 25.60
CA TYR A 33 1.69 -16.86 25.12
C TYR A 33 1.51 -15.38 24.72
N ARG A 34 2.19 -14.51 25.47
CA ARG A 34 2.47 -13.12 25.12
C ARG A 34 3.98 -12.92 25.17
N PRO A 35 4.59 -12.42 24.08
CA PRO A 35 6.02 -12.13 24.05
C PRO A 35 6.42 -11.25 25.25
N ASP A 36 7.59 -11.51 25.82
CA ASP A 36 8.24 -10.73 26.89
C ASP A 36 7.49 -10.65 28.24
N THR A 37 6.29 -11.22 28.36
CA THR A 37 5.43 -11.08 29.55
C THR A 37 4.92 -12.41 30.12
N THR A 38 5.05 -13.51 29.39
CA THR A 38 4.64 -14.84 29.84
C THR A 38 5.69 -15.51 30.73
N ALA A 39 5.26 -16.20 31.80
CA ALA A 39 6.17 -16.95 32.66
C ALA A 39 6.73 -18.19 31.96
N PRO A 40 7.95 -18.67 32.29
CA PRO A 40 8.58 -19.80 31.59
C PRO A 40 7.73 -21.07 31.53
N GLN A 41 7.01 -21.40 32.61
CA GLN A 41 6.13 -22.58 32.66
C GLN A 41 4.96 -22.48 31.65
N GLN A 42 4.39 -21.29 31.47
CA GLN A 42 3.32 -21.05 30.52
C GLN A 42 3.83 -21.03 29.08
N MET A 43 5.08 -20.57 28.85
CA MET A 43 5.73 -20.69 27.54
C MET A 43 5.94 -22.15 27.15
N GLN A 44 6.35 -23.00 28.09
CA GLN A 44 6.51 -24.44 27.85
C GLN A 44 5.17 -25.11 27.54
N GLU A 45 4.09 -24.78 28.27
CA GLU A 45 2.75 -25.31 27.97
C GLU A 45 2.24 -24.85 26.59
N ALA A 46 2.46 -23.58 26.24
CA ALA A 46 2.13 -23.07 24.91
C ALA A 46 2.92 -23.79 23.80
N HIS A 47 4.22 -24.04 24.04
CA HIS A 47 5.07 -24.78 23.10
C HIS A 47 4.53 -26.20 22.84
N GLU A 48 4.18 -26.95 23.87
CA GLU A 48 3.69 -28.33 23.75
C GLU A 48 2.36 -28.40 22.98
N LEU A 49 1.45 -27.46 23.26
CA LEU A 49 0.18 -27.34 22.52
C LEU A 49 0.42 -27.00 21.04
N LEU A 50 1.34 -26.08 20.76
CA LEU A 50 1.68 -25.68 19.39
C LEU A 50 2.41 -26.79 18.63
N GLU A 51 3.30 -27.55 19.28
CA GLU A 51 3.99 -28.69 18.67
C GLU A 51 2.98 -29.77 18.28
N SER A 52 2.06 -30.12 19.18
CA SER A 52 0.99 -31.08 18.87
C SER A 52 0.09 -30.62 17.71
N ALA A 53 -0.35 -29.35 17.70
CA ALA A 53 -1.18 -28.83 16.61
C ALA A 53 -0.40 -28.69 15.28
N ALA A 54 0.90 -28.40 15.34
CA ALA A 54 1.77 -28.29 14.18
C ALA A 54 2.02 -29.64 13.49
N GLU A 55 2.13 -30.74 14.27
CA GLU A 55 2.20 -32.11 13.75
C GLU A 55 0.94 -32.50 12.98
N GLU A 56 -0.22 -31.99 13.41
CA GLU A 56 -1.50 -32.12 12.72
C GLU A 56 -1.66 -31.14 11.54
N LYS A 57 -0.58 -30.46 11.13
CA LYS A 57 -0.48 -29.53 10.01
C LYS A 57 -1.35 -28.27 10.12
N GLU A 58 -1.69 -27.86 11.34
CA GLU A 58 -2.41 -26.60 11.53
C GLU A 58 -1.51 -25.40 11.20
N PRO A 59 -1.84 -24.57 10.20
CA PRO A 59 -0.91 -23.55 9.71
C PRO A 59 -0.60 -22.46 10.72
N ARG A 60 -1.54 -22.07 11.59
CA ARG A 60 -1.28 -21.04 12.61
C ARG A 60 -0.37 -21.57 13.70
N ALA A 61 -0.50 -22.83 14.10
CA ALA A 61 0.36 -23.52 15.05
C ALA A 61 1.81 -23.52 14.55
N GLN A 62 2.01 -23.96 13.31
CA GLN A 62 3.34 -23.99 12.68
C GLN A 62 3.97 -22.59 12.62
N TYR A 63 3.18 -21.55 12.32
CA TYR A 63 3.66 -20.16 12.32
C TYR A 63 4.04 -19.66 13.72
N MET A 64 3.18 -19.90 14.72
CA MET A 64 3.42 -19.48 16.10
C MET A 64 4.61 -20.22 16.71
N LEU A 65 4.72 -21.53 16.46
CA LEU A 65 5.87 -22.33 16.88
C LEU A 65 7.16 -21.84 16.23
N ALA A 66 7.12 -21.46 14.94
CA ALA A 66 8.25 -20.83 14.26
C ALA A 66 8.66 -19.51 14.95
N LYS A 67 7.70 -18.67 15.35
CA LYS A 67 7.98 -17.43 16.11
C LYS A 67 8.67 -17.71 17.44
N MET A 68 8.28 -18.77 18.15
CA MET A 68 8.91 -19.15 19.41
C MET A 68 10.38 -19.56 19.20
N TYR A 69 10.67 -20.39 18.20
CA TYR A 69 12.05 -20.76 17.86
C TYR A 69 12.87 -19.57 17.33
N GLU A 70 12.27 -18.66 16.55
CA GLU A 70 12.93 -17.43 16.08
C GLU A 70 13.35 -16.52 17.25
N ARG A 71 12.52 -16.43 18.30
CA ARG A 71 12.77 -15.55 19.45
C ARG A 71 13.54 -16.22 20.58
N GLY A 72 13.51 -17.54 20.66
CA GLY A 72 13.97 -18.29 21.84
C GLY A 72 13.00 -18.20 23.02
N ASP A 73 11.70 -18.09 22.75
CA ASP A 73 10.68 -17.94 23.79
C ASP A 73 10.27 -19.31 24.33
N GLY A 74 10.72 -19.64 25.55
CA GLY A 74 10.45 -20.94 26.18
C GLY A 74 11.22 -22.11 25.57
N VAL A 75 11.96 -21.88 24.49
CA VAL A 75 12.81 -22.86 23.79
C VAL A 75 14.15 -22.23 23.43
N ALA A 76 15.16 -23.05 23.14
CA ALA A 76 16.41 -22.54 22.58
C ALA A 76 16.13 -21.89 21.21
N GLN A 77 16.70 -20.69 20.99
CA GLN A 77 16.57 -20.00 19.71
C GLN A 77 17.19 -20.85 18.59
N ASP A 78 16.40 -21.08 17.54
CA ASP A 78 16.79 -21.88 16.39
C ASP A 78 16.11 -21.34 15.12
N PHE A 79 16.85 -20.51 14.39
CA PHE A 79 16.37 -19.91 13.15
C PHE A 79 16.14 -20.94 12.03
N ASN A 80 16.87 -22.06 12.02
CA ASN A 80 16.68 -23.11 11.01
C ASN A 80 15.37 -23.85 11.24
N LYS A 81 15.08 -24.18 12.50
CA LYS A 81 13.80 -24.78 12.88
C LYS A 81 12.65 -23.81 12.64
N ALA A 82 12.83 -22.52 12.95
CA ALA A 82 11.85 -21.49 12.61
C ALA A 82 11.59 -21.42 11.10
N PHE A 83 12.63 -21.37 10.26
CA PHE A 83 12.50 -21.34 8.81
C PHE A 83 11.78 -22.58 8.26
N ALA A 84 12.11 -23.77 8.77
CA ALA A 84 11.44 -25.00 8.38
C ALA A 84 9.95 -25.00 8.74
N LEU A 85 9.60 -24.53 9.95
CA LEU A 85 8.21 -24.41 10.41
C LEU A 85 7.44 -23.33 9.65
N TYR A 86 8.07 -22.19 9.33
CA TYR A 86 7.48 -21.20 8.43
C TYR A 86 7.23 -21.78 7.06
N THR A 87 8.17 -22.56 6.52
CA THR A 87 7.99 -23.24 5.24
C THR A 87 6.78 -24.16 5.31
N GLN A 88 6.67 -25.02 6.32
CA GLN A 88 5.52 -25.90 6.50
C GLN A 88 4.20 -25.13 6.63
N SER A 89 4.17 -24.09 7.46
CA SER A 89 3.00 -23.22 7.65
C SER A 89 2.54 -22.59 6.35
N SER A 90 3.49 -22.06 5.58
CA SER A 90 3.27 -21.45 4.28
C SER A 90 2.78 -22.46 3.24
N LEU A 91 3.34 -23.68 3.23
CA LEU A 91 2.87 -24.80 2.40
C LEU A 91 1.42 -25.20 2.70
N ASN A 92 0.99 -25.04 3.96
CA ASN A 92 -0.39 -25.29 4.38
C ASN A 92 -1.29 -24.04 4.28
N GLY A 93 -0.84 -22.98 3.59
CA GLY A 93 -1.66 -21.83 3.21
C GLY A 93 -1.61 -20.62 4.14
N ASN A 94 -0.66 -20.56 5.08
CA ASN A 94 -0.49 -19.38 5.93
C ASN A 94 0.30 -18.26 5.20
N GLY A 95 -0.38 -17.15 4.90
CA GLY A 95 0.22 -15.98 4.24
C GLY A 95 1.26 -15.24 5.11
N ASP A 96 1.08 -15.19 6.43
CA ASP A 96 2.04 -14.55 7.34
C ASP A 96 3.36 -15.33 7.38
N ALA A 97 3.30 -16.65 7.25
CA ALA A 97 4.48 -17.49 7.15
C ALA A 97 5.23 -17.28 5.82
N SER A 98 4.50 -17.13 4.70
CA SER A 98 5.08 -16.78 3.41
C SER A 98 5.84 -15.45 3.47
N TYR A 99 5.25 -14.45 4.12
CA TYR A 99 5.88 -13.15 4.33
C TYR A 99 7.19 -13.26 5.13
N MET A 100 7.18 -14.04 6.22
CA MET A 100 8.40 -14.27 7.00
C MET A 100 9.49 -14.93 6.17
N LEU A 101 9.17 -15.92 5.33
CA LEU A 101 10.14 -16.58 4.46
C LEU A 101 10.76 -15.62 3.44
N SER A 102 9.96 -14.75 2.81
CA SER A 102 10.48 -13.72 1.91
C SER A 102 11.53 -12.84 2.61
N ARG A 103 11.26 -12.44 3.87
CA ARG A 103 12.24 -11.66 4.65
C ARG A 103 13.55 -12.40 4.89
N TYR A 104 13.52 -13.71 5.16
CA TYR A 104 14.75 -14.50 5.31
C TYR A 104 15.57 -14.59 4.01
N LEU A 105 14.93 -14.47 2.85
CA LEU A 105 15.59 -14.58 1.54
C LEU A 105 16.10 -13.22 1.01
N GLU A 106 15.42 -12.13 1.37
CA GLU A 106 15.70 -10.78 0.86
C GLU A 106 16.57 -9.95 1.81
N ASP A 107 16.41 -10.11 3.12
CA ASP A 107 17.14 -9.33 4.11
C ASP A 107 18.40 -10.11 4.54
N GLU A 108 19.57 -9.59 4.15
CA GLU A 108 20.88 -10.19 4.50
C GLU A 108 21.04 -10.43 6.00
N GLN A 109 20.50 -9.56 6.86
CA GLN A 109 20.59 -9.70 8.31
C GLN A 109 19.78 -10.90 8.81
N PHE A 110 18.64 -11.19 8.19
CA PHE A 110 17.87 -12.39 8.49
C PHE A 110 18.46 -13.63 7.83
N GLY A 111 18.92 -13.52 6.58
CA GLY A 111 19.54 -14.61 5.83
C GLY A 111 20.80 -15.16 6.49
N GLN A 112 21.61 -14.32 7.13
CA GLN A 112 22.80 -14.75 7.89
C GLN A 112 22.48 -15.62 9.12
N LYS A 113 21.22 -15.64 9.57
CA LYS A 113 20.81 -16.38 10.77
C LYS A 113 20.42 -17.82 10.47
N VAL A 114 20.21 -18.17 9.20
CA VAL A 114 19.79 -19.50 8.76
C VAL A 114 20.87 -20.20 7.95
N ASP A 115 20.91 -21.53 8.03
CA ASP A 115 21.59 -22.38 7.08
C ASP A 115 20.81 -22.36 5.78
N LEU A 116 21.27 -21.46 4.94
CA LEU A 116 20.78 -21.22 3.61
C LEU A 116 20.77 -22.50 2.74
N GLN A 117 21.75 -23.40 2.85
CA GLN A 117 21.72 -24.66 2.09
C GLN A 117 20.55 -25.55 2.51
N GLN A 118 20.26 -25.60 3.81
CA GLN A 118 19.10 -26.31 4.33
C GLN A 118 17.79 -25.65 3.86
N SER A 119 17.71 -24.31 3.89
CA SER A 119 16.58 -23.53 3.36
C SER A 119 16.29 -23.83 1.89
N LYS A 120 17.33 -23.91 1.06
CA LYS A 120 17.22 -24.30 -0.35
C LYS A 120 16.59 -25.69 -0.50
N GLY A 121 17.05 -26.67 0.27
CA GLY A 121 16.51 -28.03 0.25
C GLY A 121 15.01 -28.09 0.59
N PHE A 122 14.55 -27.27 1.54
CA PHE A 122 13.12 -27.19 1.88
C PHE A 122 12.28 -26.60 0.75
N LEU A 123 12.74 -25.50 0.14
CA LEU A 123 12.03 -24.87 -0.98
C LEU A 123 11.99 -25.79 -2.22
N GLU A 124 13.10 -26.44 -2.56
CA GLU A 124 13.16 -27.39 -3.68
C GLU A 124 12.21 -28.57 -3.47
N LYS A 125 12.18 -29.13 -2.26
CA LYS A 125 11.24 -30.21 -1.91
C LYS A 125 9.79 -29.75 -1.99
N GLY A 126 9.46 -28.58 -1.45
CA GLY A 126 8.11 -28.02 -1.52
C GLY A 126 7.66 -27.74 -2.95
N ALA A 127 8.55 -27.20 -3.79
CA ALA A 127 8.28 -26.92 -5.19
C ALA A 127 8.06 -28.23 -5.98
N ALA A 128 8.87 -29.27 -5.72
CA ALA A 128 8.70 -30.60 -6.32
C ALA A 128 7.39 -31.29 -5.90
N GLN A 129 6.86 -30.97 -4.71
CA GLN A 129 5.56 -31.43 -4.24
C GLN A 129 4.38 -30.62 -4.78
N GLY A 130 4.64 -29.63 -5.66
CA GLY A 130 3.60 -28.85 -6.33
C GLY A 130 3.14 -27.61 -5.58
N SER A 131 3.80 -27.21 -4.48
CA SER A 131 3.41 -25.99 -3.76
C SER A 131 3.78 -24.73 -4.52
N TYR A 132 2.76 -23.92 -4.86
CA TYR A 132 2.96 -22.63 -5.49
C TYR A 132 3.73 -21.64 -4.62
N THR A 133 3.62 -21.72 -3.30
CA THR A 133 4.41 -20.84 -2.43
C THR A 133 5.88 -21.16 -2.49
N ALA A 134 6.23 -22.45 -2.44
CA ALA A 134 7.62 -22.88 -2.56
C ALA A 134 8.18 -22.58 -3.96
N LYS A 135 7.38 -22.75 -5.02
CA LYS A 135 7.74 -22.35 -6.38
C LYS A 135 7.98 -20.86 -6.50
N LEU A 136 7.13 -20.03 -5.89
CA LEU A 136 7.26 -18.58 -5.87
C LEU A 136 8.57 -18.16 -5.18
N LEU A 137 8.79 -18.61 -3.95
CA LEU A 137 9.98 -18.26 -3.16
C LEU A 137 11.27 -18.76 -3.83
N LEU A 138 11.25 -19.99 -4.37
CA LEU A 138 12.39 -20.52 -5.12
C LEU A 138 12.65 -19.73 -6.41
N GLY A 139 11.60 -19.36 -7.14
CA GLY A 139 11.71 -18.55 -8.36
C GLY A 139 12.33 -17.18 -8.08
N LEU A 140 11.86 -16.49 -7.04
CA LEU A 140 12.43 -15.19 -6.62
C LEU A 140 13.88 -15.33 -6.14
N ALA A 141 14.19 -16.37 -5.38
CA ALA A 141 15.56 -16.61 -4.91
C ALA A 141 16.54 -16.90 -6.06
N LEU A 142 16.11 -17.67 -7.07
CA LEU A 142 16.90 -17.95 -8.28
C LEU A 142 17.01 -16.74 -9.22
N LEU A 143 16.02 -15.84 -9.21
CA LEU A 143 16.10 -14.56 -9.91
C LEU A 143 17.18 -13.66 -9.29
N ASN A 144 17.18 -13.54 -7.96
CA ASN A 144 18.14 -12.72 -7.22
C ASN A 144 19.57 -13.30 -7.27
N GLY A 145 19.70 -14.62 -7.17
CA GLY A 145 21.00 -15.28 -7.29
C GLY A 145 21.94 -15.13 -6.07
N ASN A 146 21.39 -14.77 -4.91
CA ASN A 146 22.14 -14.71 -3.66
C ASN A 146 22.45 -16.12 -3.14
N ALA A 147 23.70 -16.37 -2.73
CA ALA A 147 24.10 -17.60 -2.06
C ALA A 147 23.08 -17.92 -0.96
N PRO A 148 22.52 -19.14 -0.92
CA PRO A 148 22.93 -20.41 -1.53
C PRO A 148 22.36 -20.63 -2.94
N PHE A 149 21.47 -19.76 -3.39
CA PHE A 149 20.79 -19.84 -4.67
C PHE A 149 21.70 -19.20 -5.71
N GLN A 150 22.21 -19.98 -6.65
CA GLN A 150 22.90 -19.41 -7.81
C GLN A 150 21.84 -18.87 -8.76
N GLN A 151 22.13 -17.76 -9.43
CA GLN A 151 21.19 -17.20 -10.40
C GLN A 151 20.89 -18.22 -11.50
N ASP A 152 19.61 -18.50 -11.72
CA ASP A 152 19.11 -19.41 -12.75
C ASP A 152 17.82 -18.80 -13.32
N LEU A 153 18.00 -17.93 -14.31
CA LEU A 153 16.93 -17.13 -14.87
C LEU A 153 15.89 -17.99 -15.62
N ASP A 154 16.31 -19.08 -16.26
CA ASP A 154 15.39 -19.98 -16.98
C ASP A 154 14.49 -20.74 -16.00
N LYS A 155 15.07 -21.26 -14.92
CA LYS A 155 14.30 -21.94 -13.88
C LYS A 155 13.43 -20.96 -13.09
N ALA A 156 13.93 -19.76 -12.81
CA ALA A 156 13.15 -18.69 -12.20
C ALA A 156 11.94 -18.33 -13.07
N GLU A 157 12.15 -18.07 -14.36
CA GLU A 157 11.10 -17.77 -15.33
C GLU A 157 10.02 -18.86 -15.33
N SER A 158 10.43 -20.13 -15.45
CA SER A 158 9.50 -21.26 -15.50
C SER A 158 8.67 -21.39 -14.22
N LEU A 159 9.29 -21.28 -13.04
CA LEU A 159 8.60 -21.38 -11.76
C LEU A 159 7.61 -20.22 -11.57
N LEU A 160 8.03 -18.99 -11.88
CA LEU A 160 7.20 -17.80 -11.70
C LEU A 160 6.03 -17.79 -12.71
N GLN A 161 6.25 -18.18 -13.97
CA GLN A 161 5.16 -18.35 -14.95
C GLN A 161 4.11 -19.35 -14.45
N GLU A 162 4.56 -20.50 -13.94
CA GLU A 162 3.63 -21.51 -13.44
C GLU A 162 2.80 -20.99 -12.26
N VAL A 163 3.42 -20.24 -11.32
CA VAL A 163 2.70 -19.61 -10.21
C VAL A 163 1.72 -18.56 -10.71
N ALA A 164 2.15 -17.67 -11.61
CA ALA A 164 1.32 -16.61 -12.17
C ALA A 164 0.08 -17.16 -12.90
N GLU A 165 0.20 -18.30 -13.56
CA GLU A 165 -0.89 -18.93 -14.32
C GLU A 165 -1.79 -19.82 -13.47
N LYS A 166 -1.23 -20.59 -12.53
CA LYS A 166 -1.95 -21.71 -11.92
C LYS A 166 -2.17 -21.62 -10.41
N ALA A 167 -1.52 -20.68 -9.71
CA ALA A 167 -1.75 -20.53 -8.29
C ALA A 167 -3.18 -20.07 -8.00
N THR A 168 -3.83 -20.68 -7.00
CA THR A 168 -5.21 -20.32 -6.59
C THR A 168 -5.27 -19.12 -5.64
N VAL A 169 -4.14 -18.81 -5.00
CA VAL A 169 -4.00 -17.67 -4.07
C VAL A 169 -3.55 -16.46 -4.88
N GLU A 170 -4.41 -15.45 -4.98
CA GLU A 170 -4.17 -14.24 -5.79
C GLU A 170 -2.88 -13.52 -5.39
N GLY A 171 -2.57 -13.47 -4.08
CA GLY A 171 -1.32 -12.92 -3.58
C GLY A 171 -0.09 -13.59 -4.23
N HIS A 172 -0.09 -14.91 -4.42
CA HIS A 172 1.04 -15.59 -5.07
C HIS A 172 1.17 -15.21 -6.53
N ARG A 173 0.04 -15.06 -7.25
CA ARG A 173 0.03 -14.64 -8.66
C ARG A 173 0.58 -13.23 -8.81
N LEU A 174 0.18 -12.31 -7.93
CA LEU A 174 0.69 -10.94 -7.91
C LEU A 174 2.21 -10.92 -7.71
N HIS A 175 2.74 -11.61 -6.69
CA HIS A 175 4.18 -11.64 -6.45
C HIS A 175 4.95 -12.33 -7.61
N ALA A 176 4.37 -13.36 -8.21
CA ALA A 176 4.97 -14.00 -9.39
C ALA A 176 5.06 -13.04 -10.58
N GLN A 177 4.00 -12.25 -10.82
CA GLN A 177 3.98 -11.25 -11.88
C GLN A 177 4.98 -10.10 -11.62
N GLN A 178 5.21 -9.71 -10.36
CA GLN A 178 6.28 -8.78 -10.01
C GLN A 178 7.68 -9.34 -10.35
N GLY A 179 7.93 -10.60 -9.97
CA GLY A 179 9.18 -11.27 -10.30
C GLY A 179 9.40 -11.41 -11.82
N LEU A 180 8.34 -11.73 -12.58
CA LEU A 180 8.40 -11.78 -14.04
C LEU A 180 8.64 -10.40 -14.66
N ALA A 181 7.99 -9.36 -14.15
CA ALA A 181 8.22 -8.00 -14.62
C ALA A 181 9.67 -7.55 -14.38
N THR A 182 10.25 -7.92 -13.24
CA THR A 182 11.67 -7.68 -12.93
C THR A 182 12.58 -8.42 -13.91
N LEU A 183 12.33 -9.72 -14.11
CA LEU A 183 13.10 -10.56 -15.05
C LEU A 183 13.10 -9.99 -16.48
N TYR A 184 11.94 -9.57 -16.96
CA TYR A 184 11.78 -9.06 -18.33
C TYR A 184 12.08 -7.57 -18.47
N GLY A 185 12.18 -6.82 -17.37
CA GLY A 185 12.40 -5.38 -17.37
C GLY A 185 13.85 -4.98 -17.12
N ASP A 186 14.60 -5.80 -16.40
CA ASP A 186 16.02 -5.55 -16.13
C ASP A 186 16.88 -5.97 -17.33
N ALA A 187 17.38 -4.98 -18.07
CA ALA A 187 18.26 -5.18 -19.21
C ALA A 187 19.57 -5.90 -18.85
N THR A 188 20.01 -5.87 -17.59
CA THR A 188 21.25 -6.52 -17.14
C THR A 188 21.11 -8.04 -17.06
N LEU A 189 19.89 -8.57 -16.95
CA LEU A 189 19.60 -10.00 -16.85
C LEU A 189 19.56 -10.71 -18.22
N GLY A 190 19.68 -9.97 -19.33
CA GLY A 190 19.70 -10.54 -20.68
C GLY A 190 18.37 -11.18 -21.13
N LYS A 191 17.28 -10.95 -20.37
CA LYS A 191 15.93 -11.50 -20.59
C LYS A 191 14.92 -10.41 -20.96
N LEU A 192 15.39 -9.22 -21.34
CA LEU A 192 14.56 -8.06 -21.67
C LEU A 192 13.45 -8.42 -22.67
N ASP A 193 12.20 -8.27 -22.25
CA ASP A 193 11.00 -8.52 -23.07
C ASP A 193 9.90 -7.53 -22.68
N GLN A 194 9.84 -6.43 -23.43
CA GLN A 194 8.95 -5.32 -23.12
C GLN A 194 7.47 -5.71 -23.17
N GLU A 195 7.06 -6.60 -24.08
CA GLU A 195 5.66 -7.02 -24.15
C GLU A 195 5.26 -7.84 -22.93
N LYS A 196 6.16 -8.68 -22.43
CA LYS A 196 5.89 -9.46 -21.21
C LYS A 196 5.90 -8.61 -19.95
N VAL A 197 6.75 -7.57 -19.87
CA VAL A 197 6.68 -6.58 -18.77
C VAL A 197 5.31 -5.91 -18.76
N VAL A 198 4.83 -5.46 -19.92
CA VAL A 198 3.52 -4.83 -20.04
C VAL A 198 2.41 -5.77 -19.58
N LYS A 199 2.41 -7.04 -20.02
CA LYS A 199 1.41 -8.02 -19.59
C LYS A 199 1.43 -8.27 -18.09
N ALA A 200 2.62 -8.39 -17.49
CA ALA A 200 2.77 -8.59 -16.05
C ALA A 200 2.21 -7.39 -15.27
N TYR A 201 2.54 -6.17 -15.71
CA TYR A 201 2.05 -4.96 -15.07
C TYR A 201 0.57 -4.68 -15.31
N GLU A 202 0.02 -5.00 -16.48
CA GLU A 202 -1.44 -4.99 -16.73
C GLU A 202 -2.16 -5.90 -15.73
N TYR A 203 -1.60 -7.09 -15.47
CA TYR A 203 -2.13 -8.01 -14.46
C TYR A 203 -2.09 -7.40 -13.06
N LEU A 204 -0.93 -6.87 -12.64
CA LEU A 204 -0.74 -6.24 -11.32
C LEU A 204 -1.66 -5.05 -11.11
N ALA A 205 -1.85 -4.23 -12.15
CA ALA A 205 -2.81 -3.14 -12.11
C ALA A 205 -4.21 -3.69 -11.87
N GLN A 206 -4.67 -4.67 -12.65
CA GLN A 206 -6.02 -5.21 -12.55
C GLN A 206 -6.34 -5.90 -11.21
N HIS A 207 -5.37 -6.59 -10.60
CA HIS A 207 -5.62 -7.51 -9.48
C HIS A 207 -4.93 -7.11 -8.16
N GLY A 208 -4.02 -6.14 -8.16
CA GLY A 208 -3.24 -5.75 -6.98
C GLY A 208 -4.02 -4.94 -5.94
N PRO A 209 -3.83 -5.18 -4.62
CA PRO A 209 -4.47 -4.38 -3.57
C PRO A 209 -3.92 -2.95 -3.60
N SER A 210 -4.83 -1.98 -3.74
CA SER A 210 -4.56 -0.53 -3.76
C SER A 210 -3.86 0.03 -4.99
N GLY A 211 -3.81 -0.71 -6.10
CA GLY A 211 -3.11 -0.27 -7.29
C GLY A 211 -1.61 -0.17 -7.03
N TYR A 212 -0.83 -0.55 -8.01
CA TYR A 212 0.56 -0.12 -8.04
C TYR A 212 0.62 1.15 -8.90
N PRO A 213 0.14 2.33 -8.44
CA PRO A 213 0.22 3.54 -9.25
C PRO A 213 1.67 3.89 -9.56
N SER A 214 2.65 3.41 -8.79
CA SER A 214 4.08 3.48 -9.12
C SER A 214 4.46 2.58 -10.30
N VAL A 215 3.88 1.37 -10.42
CA VAL A 215 4.09 0.46 -11.56
C VAL A 215 3.41 1.00 -12.82
N LEU A 216 2.21 1.58 -12.66
CA LEU A 216 1.57 2.34 -13.75
C LEU A 216 2.42 3.58 -14.09
N MET A 217 2.79 4.46 -13.16
CA MET A 217 3.67 5.60 -13.49
C MET A 217 4.97 5.16 -14.16
N GLY A 218 5.61 4.09 -13.67
CA GLY A 218 6.82 3.52 -14.28
C GLY A 218 6.62 2.94 -15.68
N LEU A 219 5.42 2.45 -16.01
CA LEU A 219 5.04 2.07 -17.38
C LEU A 219 5.00 3.27 -18.34
N PHE A 220 4.80 4.49 -17.83
CA PHE A 220 4.37 5.63 -18.64
C PHE A 220 5.32 6.84 -18.60
N ASP A 221 6.15 6.96 -17.56
CA ASP A 221 7.20 7.98 -17.43
C ASP A 221 8.45 7.70 -18.30
N GLY A 222 8.37 6.69 -19.16
CA GLY A 222 9.35 6.37 -20.20
C GLY A 222 10.14 5.10 -19.90
N HIS A 223 10.65 4.48 -20.98
CA HIS A 223 11.50 3.28 -21.08
C HIS A 223 10.83 1.95 -21.46
N ILE A 224 9.52 1.90 -21.75
CA ILE A 224 8.90 0.73 -22.42
C ILE A 224 8.29 1.11 -23.77
N PRO A 225 9.04 0.97 -24.87
CA PRO A 225 8.56 1.19 -26.24
C PRO A 225 7.22 0.52 -26.59
N ALA A 226 6.91 -0.66 -26.02
CA ALA A 226 5.63 -1.34 -26.23
C ALA A 226 4.38 -0.56 -25.72
N LEU A 227 4.55 0.47 -24.87
CA LEU A 227 3.50 1.40 -24.44
C LEU A 227 3.68 2.82 -25.00
N GLU A 228 4.51 3.00 -26.04
CA GLU A 228 4.58 4.30 -26.73
C GLU A 228 3.25 4.68 -27.38
N ASP A 229 2.47 3.69 -27.84
CA ASP A 229 1.15 3.91 -28.45
C ASP A 229 0.16 4.57 -27.46
N PRO A 230 -0.22 5.84 -27.68
CA PRO A 230 -1.19 6.56 -26.85
C PRO A 230 -2.56 5.86 -26.77
N ALA A 231 -2.98 5.15 -27.82
CA ALA A 231 -4.28 4.46 -27.85
C ALA A 231 -4.28 3.22 -26.93
N ARG A 232 -3.24 2.40 -27.00
CA ARG A 232 -3.07 1.27 -26.08
C ARG A 232 -2.94 1.72 -24.63
N ARG A 233 -2.17 2.78 -24.36
CA ARG A 233 -2.10 3.42 -23.05
C ARG A 233 -3.49 3.78 -22.55
N LYS A 234 -4.24 4.56 -23.35
CA LYS A 234 -5.63 4.94 -23.06
C LYS A 234 -6.52 3.75 -22.68
N ALA A 235 -6.48 2.68 -23.48
CA ALA A 235 -7.31 1.49 -23.26
C ALA A 235 -7.00 0.78 -21.93
N VAL A 236 -5.71 0.60 -21.59
CA VAL A 236 -5.28 0.00 -20.32
C VAL A 236 -5.80 0.83 -19.13
N TYR A 237 -5.77 2.17 -19.22
CA TYR A 237 -6.34 3.00 -18.16
C TYR A 237 -7.85 3.02 -18.12
N GLU A 238 -8.54 3.06 -19.26
CA GLU A 238 -10.00 3.07 -19.27
C GLU A 238 -10.55 1.80 -18.64
N GLN A 239 -9.85 0.68 -18.81
CA GLN A 239 -10.13 -0.56 -18.11
C GLN A 239 -9.82 -0.44 -16.60
N TYR A 240 -8.65 0.09 -16.22
CA TYR A 240 -8.21 0.16 -14.82
C TYR A 240 -8.95 1.21 -13.98
N GLY A 241 -9.23 2.38 -14.56
CA GLY A 241 -9.96 3.47 -13.91
C GLY A 241 -11.42 3.14 -13.60
N GLN A 242 -11.94 2.02 -14.12
CA GLN A 242 -13.23 1.46 -13.71
C GLN A 242 -13.15 0.76 -12.35
N SER A 243 -12.00 0.19 -11.99
CA SER A 243 -11.81 -0.52 -10.71
C SER A 243 -11.17 0.35 -9.62
N ASN A 244 -10.47 1.44 -9.98
CA ASN A 244 -9.89 2.37 -8.99
C ASN A 244 -9.97 3.84 -9.43
N ALA A 245 -10.91 4.58 -8.83
CA ALA A 245 -11.15 6.00 -9.14
C ALA A 245 -10.00 6.94 -8.73
N GLN A 246 -9.26 6.61 -7.68
CA GLN A 246 -8.17 7.46 -7.18
C GLN A 246 -6.94 7.38 -8.09
N VAL A 247 -6.56 6.18 -8.53
CA VAL A 247 -5.45 6.03 -9.47
C VAL A 247 -5.79 6.63 -10.83
N LYS A 248 -7.06 6.52 -11.27
CA LYS A 248 -7.53 7.22 -12.46
C LYS A 248 -7.25 8.73 -12.39
N MET A 249 -7.51 9.37 -11.24
CA MET A 249 -7.28 10.81 -11.06
C MET A 249 -5.78 11.17 -11.06
N LEU A 250 -4.94 10.40 -10.37
CA LEU A 250 -3.49 10.62 -10.32
C LEU A 250 -2.86 10.52 -11.70
N TYR A 251 -3.23 9.50 -12.45
CA TYR A 251 -2.63 9.25 -13.75
C TYR A 251 -3.02 10.34 -14.77
N LEU A 252 -4.31 10.69 -14.83
CA LEU A 252 -4.79 11.71 -15.77
C LEU A 252 -4.22 13.11 -15.44
N ALA A 253 -3.66 13.34 -14.24
CA ALA A 253 -2.99 14.58 -13.87
C ALA A 253 -1.82 14.95 -14.80
N GLY A 254 -1.11 13.95 -15.34
CA GLY A 254 0.02 14.16 -16.26
C GLY A 254 -0.35 14.11 -17.74
N ALA A 255 -1.59 13.77 -18.06
CA ALA A 255 -2.02 13.45 -19.43
C ALA A 255 -3.34 14.12 -19.83
N PHE A 256 -3.76 15.17 -19.12
CA PHE A 256 -4.89 16.02 -19.53
C PHE A 256 -4.39 17.19 -20.39
N GLY A 257 -5.22 17.66 -21.32
CA GLY A 257 -4.90 18.85 -22.12
C GLY A 257 -5.44 18.79 -23.55
N GLU A 258 -4.83 19.56 -24.44
CA GLU A 258 -5.10 19.56 -25.87
C GLU A 258 -3.82 19.18 -26.62
N GLY A 259 -3.89 18.21 -27.54
CA GLY A 259 -2.75 17.80 -28.37
C GLY A 259 -2.46 16.29 -28.37
N GLU A 260 -1.39 15.93 -29.06
CA GLU A 260 -0.95 14.54 -29.23
C GLU A 260 -0.40 14.01 -27.89
N GLY A 261 -1.03 12.96 -27.36
CA GLY A 261 -0.71 12.39 -26.03
C GLY A 261 -1.67 12.78 -24.90
N ALA A 262 -2.58 13.75 -25.12
CA ALA A 262 -3.66 14.02 -24.18
C ALA A 262 -4.69 12.88 -24.18
N LEU A 263 -5.00 12.35 -23.01
CA LEU A 263 -5.92 11.22 -22.83
C LEU A 263 -7.33 11.66 -22.44
N ILE A 264 -7.44 12.85 -21.86
CA ILE A 264 -8.69 13.50 -21.47
C ILE A 264 -8.56 15.01 -21.69
N SER A 265 -9.67 15.67 -22.02
CA SER A 265 -9.67 17.14 -22.08
C SER A 265 -9.47 17.72 -20.68
N GLU A 266 -8.90 18.93 -20.59
CA GLU A 266 -8.82 19.63 -19.29
C GLU A 266 -10.21 19.79 -18.66
N ALA A 267 -11.23 20.09 -19.47
CA ALA A 267 -12.60 20.26 -19.01
C ALA A 267 -13.16 18.99 -18.34
N ASP A 268 -12.95 17.84 -18.97
CA ASP A 268 -13.41 16.55 -18.44
C ASP A 268 -12.58 16.12 -17.21
N TYR A 269 -11.29 16.43 -17.19
CA TYR A 269 -10.45 16.14 -16.01
C TYR A 269 -10.87 16.99 -14.80
N ARG A 270 -11.13 18.29 -15.01
CA ARG A 270 -11.69 19.17 -13.98
C ARG A 270 -13.04 18.66 -13.47
N LYS A 271 -13.89 18.16 -14.36
CA LYS A 271 -15.18 17.56 -13.99
C LYS A 271 -15.00 16.30 -13.12
N LEU A 272 -14.08 15.41 -13.50
CA LEU A 272 -13.74 14.21 -12.73
C LEU A 272 -13.32 14.59 -11.29
N LEU A 273 -12.42 15.56 -11.15
CA LEU A 273 -11.96 16.04 -9.84
C LEU A 273 -13.09 16.72 -9.04
N ALA A 274 -13.95 17.48 -9.70
CA ALA A 274 -15.09 18.13 -9.06
C ALA A 274 -16.07 17.10 -8.48
N ASP A 275 -16.45 16.10 -9.28
CA ASP A 275 -17.39 15.04 -8.88
C ASP A 275 -16.84 14.20 -7.71
N ALA A 276 -15.53 13.92 -7.71
CA ALA A 276 -14.87 13.17 -6.63
C ALA A 276 -14.70 14.04 -5.36
N SER A 277 -14.26 15.29 -5.51
CA SER A 277 -14.11 16.23 -4.39
C SER A 277 -15.46 16.53 -3.72
N ALA A 278 -16.55 16.60 -4.47
CA ALA A 278 -17.90 16.80 -3.93
C ALA A 278 -18.36 15.62 -3.04
N LYS A 279 -17.80 14.42 -3.24
CA LYS A 279 -18.02 13.24 -2.40
C LYS A 279 -17.05 13.16 -1.21
N GLY A 280 -16.20 14.17 -1.03
CA GLY A 280 -15.22 14.24 0.05
C GLY A 280 -13.86 13.60 -0.26
N ASP A 281 -13.60 13.17 -1.50
CA ASP A 281 -12.31 12.56 -1.86
C ASP A 281 -11.17 13.58 -1.67
N ARG A 282 -10.17 13.20 -0.85
CA ARG A 282 -9.06 14.11 -0.48
C ARG A 282 -8.07 14.30 -1.61
N LEU A 283 -7.80 13.24 -2.35
CA LEU A 283 -6.89 13.25 -3.48
C LEU A 283 -7.44 14.16 -4.59
N ALA A 284 -8.74 14.10 -4.86
CA ALA A 284 -9.39 14.95 -5.85
C ALA A 284 -9.22 16.46 -5.55
N SER A 285 -9.50 16.90 -4.31
CA SER A 285 -9.29 18.30 -3.92
C SER A 285 -7.82 18.71 -4.01
N SER A 286 -6.92 17.83 -3.57
CA SER A 286 -5.48 18.09 -3.59
C SER A 286 -4.93 18.23 -5.01
N LEU A 287 -5.27 17.31 -5.91
CA LEU A 287 -4.91 17.38 -7.33
C LEU A 287 -5.48 18.66 -7.96
N GLY A 288 -6.76 18.96 -7.72
CA GLY A 288 -7.41 20.16 -8.24
C GLY A 288 -6.69 21.45 -7.81
N CYS A 289 -6.31 21.56 -6.54
CA CYS A 289 -5.59 22.73 -6.05
C CYS A 289 -4.16 22.80 -6.64
N ARG A 290 -3.39 21.72 -6.53
CA ARG A 290 -1.96 21.69 -6.89
C ARG A 290 -1.70 21.88 -8.37
N ILE A 291 -2.56 21.33 -9.23
CA ILE A 291 -2.40 21.41 -10.68
C ILE A 291 -2.81 22.80 -11.18
N PHE A 292 -3.95 23.32 -10.73
CA PHE A 292 -4.58 24.48 -11.38
C PHE A 292 -4.29 25.81 -10.67
N ALA A 293 -4.04 25.84 -9.37
CA ALA A 293 -3.77 27.09 -8.65
C ALA A 293 -2.49 27.82 -9.10
N PRO A 294 -1.35 27.14 -9.40
CA PRO A 294 -0.14 27.82 -9.84
C PRO A 294 -0.34 28.64 -11.12
N GLY A 295 -1.11 28.12 -12.08
CA GLY A 295 -1.44 28.83 -13.32
C GLY A 295 -2.25 30.10 -13.05
N LEU A 296 -3.28 29.98 -12.22
CA LEU A 296 -4.14 31.10 -11.83
C LEU A 296 -3.38 32.19 -11.06
N ILE A 297 -2.48 31.79 -10.15
CA ILE A 297 -1.64 32.72 -9.39
C ILE A 297 -0.66 33.46 -10.31
N ARG A 298 -0.03 32.76 -11.27
CA ARG A 298 0.86 33.40 -12.27
C ARG A 298 0.11 34.38 -13.17
N ALA A 299 -1.15 34.08 -13.50
CA ALA A 299 -2.03 34.98 -14.24
C ALA A 299 -2.58 36.13 -13.38
N ASN A 300 -2.16 36.26 -12.11
CA ASN A 300 -2.68 37.26 -11.17
C ASN A 300 -4.22 37.20 -11.02
N GLY A 301 -4.78 36.00 -11.07
CA GLY A 301 -6.24 35.78 -11.01
C GLY A 301 -6.97 36.06 -12.32
N ALA A 302 -6.28 36.46 -13.40
CA ALA A 302 -6.90 36.62 -14.71
C ALA A 302 -7.29 35.26 -15.32
N GLY A 303 -8.46 35.21 -15.95
CA GLY A 303 -9.00 34.00 -16.55
C GLY A 303 -10.51 33.88 -16.36
N ASP A 304 -11.05 32.69 -16.57
CA ASP A 304 -12.46 32.38 -16.33
C ASP A 304 -12.79 32.43 -14.82
N PRO A 305 -13.68 33.33 -14.37
CA PRO A 305 -14.08 33.45 -12.97
C PRO A 305 -14.67 32.16 -12.39
N ALA A 306 -15.37 31.35 -13.21
CA ALA A 306 -15.95 30.09 -12.76
C ALA A 306 -14.86 29.05 -12.46
N GLN A 307 -13.83 28.97 -13.32
CA GLN A 307 -12.67 28.09 -13.08
C GLN A 307 -11.86 28.57 -11.87
N ALA A 308 -11.67 29.88 -11.71
CA ALA A 308 -10.99 30.45 -10.55
C ALA A 308 -11.70 30.10 -9.24
N GLN A 309 -13.04 30.17 -9.23
CA GLN A 309 -13.86 29.80 -8.08
C GLN A 309 -13.79 28.29 -7.79
N GLN A 310 -13.76 27.44 -8.82
CA GLN A 310 -13.60 26.00 -8.67
C GLN A 310 -12.24 25.64 -8.05
N VAL A 311 -11.16 26.27 -8.51
CA VAL A 311 -9.81 26.06 -7.96
C VAL A 311 -9.74 26.51 -6.51
N LEU A 312 -10.33 27.66 -6.17
CA LEU A 312 -10.42 28.12 -4.79
C LEU A 312 -11.17 27.11 -3.90
N ALA A 313 -12.26 26.52 -4.38
CA ALA A 313 -13.03 25.52 -3.63
C ALA A 313 -12.21 24.25 -3.35
N TRP A 314 -11.42 23.76 -4.32
CA TRP A 314 -10.51 22.64 -4.10
C TRP A 314 -9.42 22.97 -3.09
N CYS A 315 -8.80 24.15 -3.21
CA CYS A 315 -7.79 24.59 -2.28
C CYS A 315 -8.36 24.79 -0.86
N ASP A 316 -9.58 25.31 -0.71
CA ASP A 316 -10.25 25.47 0.60
C ASP A 316 -10.54 24.10 1.23
N ALA A 317 -10.99 23.13 0.43
CA ALA A 317 -11.16 21.76 0.89
C ALA A 317 -9.82 21.11 1.33
N GLU A 318 -8.71 21.37 0.62
CA GLU A 318 -7.36 20.93 1.00
C GLU A 318 -6.87 21.65 2.28
N ALA A 319 -7.09 22.97 2.38
CA ALA A 319 -6.68 23.77 3.53
C ALA A 319 -7.41 23.36 4.82
N ARG A 320 -8.71 23.07 4.74
CA ARG A 320 -9.53 22.60 5.88
C ARG A 320 -9.16 21.20 6.37
N LYS A 321 -8.43 20.44 5.55
CA LYS A 321 -7.83 19.16 5.91
C LYS A 321 -6.49 19.31 6.64
N GLY A 322 -6.01 20.56 6.78
CA GLY A 322 -4.78 20.94 7.45
C GLY A 322 -3.53 20.70 6.60
N GLU A 323 -3.67 20.70 5.28
CA GLU A 323 -2.55 20.61 4.35
C GLU A 323 -1.88 22.00 4.19
N PRO A 324 -0.58 22.15 4.49
CA PRO A 324 0.08 23.46 4.47
C PRO A 324 0.05 24.15 3.10
N PHE A 325 0.15 23.39 2.01
CA PHE A 325 0.08 23.93 0.64
C PHE A 325 -1.31 24.52 0.34
N GLY A 326 -2.38 23.84 0.75
CA GLY A 326 -3.74 24.35 0.59
C GLY A 326 -3.93 25.66 1.33
N GLN A 327 -3.46 25.75 2.59
CA GLN A 327 -3.62 26.95 3.42
C GLN A 327 -2.96 28.20 2.82
N SER A 328 -1.70 28.10 2.36
CA SER A 328 -1.04 29.24 1.71
C SER A 328 -1.67 29.59 0.37
N THR A 329 -2.10 28.59 -0.39
CA THR A 329 -2.71 28.78 -1.71
C THR A 329 -4.08 29.45 -1.61
N VAL A 330 -4.94 29.02 -0.69
CA VAL A 330 -6.25 29.67 -0.44
C VAL A 330 -6.06 31.12 0.00
N ALA A 331 -5.06 31.40 0.85
CA ALA A 331 -4.75 32.76 1.26
C ALA A 331 -4.38 33.64 0.04
N ALA A 332 -3.51 33.13 -0.84
CA ALA A 332 -3.11 33.83 -2.05
C ALA A 332 -4.28 34.04 -3.03
N LEU A 333 -5.13 33.02 -3.24
CA LEU A 333 -6.27 33.12 -4.15
C LEU A 333 -7.34 34.11 -3.64
N ASN A 334 -7.62 34.13 -2.32
CA ASN A 334 -8.52 35.13 -1.74
C ASN A 334 -7.97 36.56 -1.87
N LEU A 335 -6.65 36.74 -1.71
CA LEU A 335 -6.00 38.04 -1.93
C LEU A 335 -6.22 38.53 -3.37
N LEU A 336 -6.01 37.65 -4.36
CA LEU A 336 -6.21 37.98 -5.78
C LEU A 336 -7.66 38.34 -6.12
N LYS A 337 -8.62 37.72 -5.42
CA LYS A 337 -10.06 38.01 -5.58
C LYS A 337 -10.52 39.29 -4.87
N GLY A 338 -9.69 39.91 -4.03
CA GLY A 338 -10.11 41.03 -3.18
C GLY A 338 -10.81 40.61 -1.88
N GLU A 339 -10.83 39.32 -1.56
CA GLU A 339 -11.42 38.75 -0.34
C GLU A 339 -10.43 38.87 0.83
N TYR A 340 -10.05 40.11 1.17
CA TYR A 340 -8.91 40.40 2.05
C TYR A 340 -9.03 39.82 3.46
N LYS A 341 -10.26 39.75 4.01
CA LYS A 341 -10.51 39.14 5.32
C LYS A 341 -10.20 37.64 5.31
N GLN A 342 -10.67 36.93 4.29
CA GLN A 342 -10.40 35.49 4.12
C GLN A 342 -8.94 35.22 3.84
N ALA A 343 -8.29 36.07 3.03
CA ALA A 343 -6.86 36.01 2.78
C ALA A 343 -6.06 36.17 4.09
N PHE A 344 -6.43 37.13 4.94
CA PHE A 344 -5.79 37.36 6.23
C PHE A 344 -5.94 36.15 7.17
N ILE A 345 -7.16 35.59 7.28
CA ILE A 345 -7.44 34.42 8.11
C ILE A 345 -6.57 33.23 7.69
N TRP A 346 -6.59 32.86 6.41
CA TRP A 346 -5.82 31.72 5.91
C TRP A 346 -4.31 31.94 5.98
N ALA A 347 -3.83 33.16 5.70
CA ALA A 347 -2.41 33.49 5.82
C ALA A 347 -1.92 33.38 7.28
N THR A 348 -2.76 33.78 8.24
CA THR A 348 -2.48 33.64 9.67
C THR A 348 -2.38 32.18 10.09
N ILE A 349 -3.32 31.34 9.63
CA ILE A 349 -3.28 29.89 9.89
C ILE A 349 -1.99 29.28 9.33
N ALA A 350 -1.69 29.55 8.05
CA ALA A 350 -0.48 29.05 7.40
C ALA A 350 0.80 29.46 8.15
N LEU A 351 0.88 30.71 8.60
CA LEU A 351 2.03 31.23 9.36
C LEU A 351 2.20 30.52 10.71
N VAL A 352 1.12 30.34 11.46
CA VAL A 352 1.13 29.65 12.76
C VAL A 352 1.50 28.16 12.62
N GLU A 353 1.29 27.58 11.44
CA GLU A 353 1.70 26.20 11.11
C GLU A 353 3.11 26.12 10.50
N GLY A 354 3.85 27.24 10.48
CA GLY A 354 5.24 27.29 10.03
C GLY A 354 5.41 27.45 8.52
N ASN A 355 4.32 27.63 7.77
CA ASN A 355 4.38 27.90 6.34
C ASN A 355 4.68 29.40 6.10
N ARG A 356 5.90 29.68 5.63
CA ARG A 356 6.39 31.04 5.40
C ARG A 356 5.65 31.79 4.30
N ASP A 357 4.96 31.09 3.39
CA ASP A 357 4.15 31.72 2.34
C ASP A 357 3.01 32.57 2.92
N GLY A 358 2.54 32.26 4.14
CA GLY A 358 1.59 33.11 4.86
C GLY A 358 2.13 34.53 5.12
N THR A 359 3.44 34.67 5.35
CA THR A 359 4.08 35.99 5.53
C THR A 359 4.02 36.82 4.26
N LEU A 360 4.20 36.18 3.10
CA LEU A 360 4.14 36.85 1.80
C LEU A 360 2.73 37.40 1.54
N VAL A 361 1.69 36.63 1.85
CA VAL A 361 0.30 37.07 1.69
C VAL A 361 -0.04 38.22 2.64
N ILE A 362 0.36 38.16 3.91
CA ILE A 362 0.16 39.25 4.88
C ILE A 362 0.83 40.55 4.39
N THR A 363 2.06 40.45 3.87
CA THR A 363 2.79 41.61 3.34
C THR A 363 2.07 42.21 2.13
N ARG A 364 1.55 41.36 1.23
CA ARG A 364 0.81 41.82 0.04
C ARG A 364 -0.56 42.41 0.38
N LEU A 365 -1.23 41.96 1.45
CA LEU A 365 -2.49 42.54 1.92
C LEU A 365 -2.32 44.02 2.27
N ALA A 366 -1.26 44.37 3.01
CA ALA A 366 -0.94 45.77 3.33
C ALA A 366 -0.69 46.58 2.04
N GLY A 367 0.06 46.03 1.08
CA GLY A 367 0.29 46.65 -0.22
C GLY A 367 -0.97 46.81 -1.09
N ALA A 368 -1.98 45.97 -0.87
CA ALA A 368 -3.30 46.05 -1.52
C ALA A 368 -4.26 47.04 -0.82
N GLY A 369 -3.81 47.75 0.21
CA GLY A 369 -4.62 48.72 0.95
C GLY A 369 -5.51 48.10 2.03
N PHE A 370 -5.33 46.82 2.38
CA PHE A 370 -6.02 46.21 3.50
C PHE A 370 -5.36 46.63 4.82
N ASN A 371 -5.93 47.65 5.45
CA ASN A 371 -5.47 48.21 6.72
C ASN A 371 -6.64 48.34 7.73
N PRO A 372 -7.18 47.21 8.23
CA PRO A 372 -8.31 47.22 9.15
C PRO A 372 -7.92 47.82 10.52
N PRO A 373 -8.87 48.41 11.26
CA PRO A 373 -8.62 48.87 12.63
C PRO A 373 -8.29 47.69 13.55
N GLU A 374 -7.60 47.99 14.66
CA GLU A 374 -7.14 46.97 15.63
C GLU A 374 -8.27 46.04 16.12
N ALA A 375 -9.47 46.58 16.34
CA ALA A 375 -10.63 45.78 16.72
C ALA A 375 -10.98 44.70 15.68
N GLU A 376 -10.93 45.06 14.39
CA GLU A 376 -11.21 44.11 13.31
C GLU A 376 -10.07 43.09 13.15
N VAL A 377 -8.80 43.50 13.34
CA VAL A 377 -7.67 42.56 13.39
C VAL A 377 -7.89 41.51 14.50
N ASN A 378 -8.28 41.95 15.69
CA ASN A 378 -8.53 41.04 16.82
C ASN A 378 -9.67 40.06 16.56
N ASP A 379 -10.71 40.48 15.86
CA ASP A 379 -11.82 39.61 15.45
C ASP A 379 -11.35 38.58 14.41
N LEU A 380 -10.59 38.99 13.39
CA LEU A 380 -10.03 38.09 12.38
C LEU A 380 -9.07 37.06 12.98
N LEU A 381 -8.25 37.45 13.97
CA LEU A 381 -7.38 36.53 14.69
C LEU A 381 -8.19 35.48 15.49
N ARG A 382 -9.34 35.90 16.06
CA ARG A 382 -10.26 35.00 16.76
C ARG A 382 -10.89 33.99 15.79
N GLU A 383 -11.32 34.45 14.62
CA GLU A 383 -11.84 33.59 13.54
C GLU A 383 -10.79 32.59 13.06
N ALA A 384 -9.56 33.04 12.80
CA ALA A 384 -8.45 32.18 12.40
C ALA A 384 -8.15 31.11 13.46
N LYS A 385 -8.17 31.48 14.75
CA LYS A 385 -7.97 30.54 15.86
C LYS A 385 -9.10 29.51 15.94
N ALA A 386 -10.35 29.93 15.77
CA ALA A 386 -11.50 29.03 15.77
C ALA A 386 -11.41 28.03 14.61
N LEU A 387 -11.23 28.52 13.38
CA LEU A 387 -11.09 27.68 12.19
C LEU A 387 -9.92 26.69 12.32
N ARG A 388 -8.77 27.13 12.82
CA ARG A 388 -7.63 26.23 13.09
C ARG A 388 -7.96 25.14 14.09
N THR A 389 -8.78 25.44 15.09
CA THR A 389 -9.22 24.46 16.09
C THR A 389 -10.10 23.39 15.43
N ASP A 390 -11.01 23.81 14.54
CA ASP A 390 -11.87 22.91 13.78
C ASP A 390 -11.04 22.01 12.84
N ILE A 391 -10.03 22.57 12.17
CA ILE A 391 -9.11 21.81 11.31
C ILE A 391 -8.39 20.71 12.11
N LYS A 392 -7.85 21.05 13.28
CA LYS A 392 -7.16 20.08 14.15
C LYS A 392 -8.11 19.00 14.66
N ALA A 393 -9.34 19.34 15.00
CA ALA A 393 -10.35 18.37 15.41
C ALA A 393 -10.72 17.43 14.25
N ALA A 394 -10.86 17.96 13.03
CA ALA A 394 -11.11 17.16 11.83
C ALA A 394 -9.94 16.20 11.53
N GLN A 395 -8.69 16.63 11.71
CA GLN A 395 -7.51 15.77 11.57
C GLN A 395 -7.46 14.67 12.64
N ALA A 396 -7.77 14.98 13.90
CA ALA A 396 -7.75 14.01 15.00
C ALA A 396 -8.83 12.92 14.87
N ASN A 397 -10.00 13.27 14.35
CA ASN A 397 -11.11 12.34 14.11
C ASN A 397 -10.94 11.53 12.81
N TYR A 398 -9.92 11.86 12.02
CA TYR A 398 -9.66 11.18 10.77
C TYR A 398 -8.95 9.85 11.00
N ARG A 399 -9.71 8.76 10.97
CA ARG A 399 -9.17 7.41 10.70
C ARG A 399 -9.36 7.15 9.22
N ASP A 400 -8.36 7.49 8.41
CA ASP A 400 -8.38 7.00 7.05
C ASP A 400 -8.26 5.47 7.08
N LYS A 401 -9.35 4.77 6.78
CA LYS A 401 -9.32 3.35 6.46
C LYS A 401 -9.19 3.11 4.96
N THR A 402 -9.32 4.15 4.15
CA THR A 402 -9.31 4.11 2.68
C THR A 402 -8.00 4.58 2.08
N LEU A 403 -7.21 5.29 2.88
CA LEU A 403 -5.85 5.74 2.65
C LEU A 403 -5.01 5.36 3.88
N SER A 404 -5.12 4.10 4.31
CA SER A 404 -3.85 3.39 4.42
C SER A 404 -3.29 3.30 3.00
N LEU A 405 -2.73 4.40 2.49
CA LEU A 405 -1.38 4.24 1.98
C LEU A 405 -0.68 3.69 3.21
N PRO A 406 -0.27 2.41 3.24
CA PRO A 406 0.61 2.01 4.32
C PRO A 406 1.63 3.14 4.43
N GLN A 407 1.82 3.67 5.64
CA GLN A 407 3.10 4.26 6.04
C GLN A 407 4.12 3.52 5.21
N VAL A 408 4.86 4.23 4.36
CA VAL A 408 5.79 3.65 3.40
C VAL A 408 6.76 2.74 4.16
N GLU A 409 6.32 1.53 4.49
CA GLU A 409 7.09 0.32 4.54
C GLU A 409 7.45 0.17 3.08
N ARG A 410 8.59 0.82 2.85
CA ARG A 410 9.45 0.89 1.68
C ARG A 410 8.88 0.17 0.46
N PRO A 411 8.90 0.83 -0.72
CA PRO A 411 8.58 0.14 -1.96
C PRO A 411 9.37 -1.17 -1.98
N TRP A 412 8.62 -2.27 -1.93
CA TRP A 412 9.09 -3.59 -2.30
C TRP A 412 9.61 -3.41 -3.72
N TYR A 413 10.92 -3.57 -3.87
CA TYR A 413 11.68 -3.26 -5.07
C TYR A 413 11.08 -3.89 -6.33
#